data_AF-A0A0E2B9W0-F1
#
_entry.id   AF-A0A0E2B9W0-F1
#
_cell.length_a   1.000
_cell.length_b   1.000
_cell.length_c   1.000
_cell.angle_alpha   90.00
_cell.angle_beta   90.00
_cell.angle_gamma   90.00
#
_symmetry.space_group_name_H-M   'P 1'
#
loop_
_entity.id
_entity.type
_entity.pdbx_description
1 polymer ?
#
loop_
_entity_poly.entity_id
_entity_poly.type
_entity_poly.pdbx_seq_one_letter_code
_entity_poly.pdbx_strand_id
1 'polypeptide(L)'
;MSKVDLNRLESITLRVILGVVQKIWEGDASFLGYLGEVFELLTGLKNESKRVGIFQKLFLYIFNVRELEPTEITSLLSHSRYNREYEDLAMTTAEKLRKEGKVEDAKNMLLNGASLEFVLKVTGFTEQELKDYGVI
;
A
#
# COMPACT_ATOMS: atom_id res chain seq x y z
N MET A 1 16.50 10.42 21.12
CA MET A 1 17.15 10.01 19.85
C MET A 1 18.36 10.89 19.63
N SER A 2 19.50 10.33 19.22
CA SER A 2 20.70 11.14 18.95
C SER A 2 20.62 11.79 17.57
N LYS A 3 21.40 12.86 17.35
CA LYS A 3 21.51 13.53 16.04
C LYS A 3 22.02 12.59 14.94
N VAL A 4 22.84 11.60 15.32
CA VAL A 4 23.36 10.55 14.43
C VAL A 4 22.25 9.57 13.99
N ASP A 5 21.32 9.23 14.89
CA ASP A 5 20.18 8.36 14.57
C ASP A 5 19.20 9.03 13.60
N LEU A 6 19.02 10.35 13.70
CA LEU A 6 18.20 11.14 12.79
C LEU A 6 18.80 11.18 11.38
N ASN A 7 20.08 11.53 11.26
CA ASN A 7 20.75 11.58 9.95
C ASN A 7 20.79 10.22 9.25
N ARG A 8 20.94 9.13 10.02
CA ARG A 8 20.84 7.76 9.49
C ARG A 8 19.43 7.44 8.98
N LEU A 9 18.41 7.82 9.74
CA LEU A 9 17.02 7.60 9.35
C LEU A 9 16.63 8.39 8.09
N GLU A 10 17.07 9.65 7.99
CA GLU A 10 16.85 10.49 6.81
C GLU A 10 17.54 9.91 5.58
N SER A 11 18.78 9.43 5.72
CA SER A 11 19.53 8.77 4.66
C SER A 11 18.85 7.48 4.16
N ILE A 12 18.33 6.67 5.08
CA ILE A 12 17.56 5.45 4.74
C ILE A 12 16.26 5.83 4.01
N THR A 13 15.52 6.81 4.54
CA THR A 13 14.25 7.25 3.96
C THR A 13 14.45 7.75 2.53
N LEU A 14 15.48 8.56 2.29
CA LEU A 14 15.84 9.05 0.96
C LEU A 14 16.22 7.91 0.01
N ARG A 15 17.03 6.95 0.44
CA ARG A 15 17.42 5.79 -0.40
C ARG A 15 16.23 4.93 -0.80
N VAL A 16 15.31 4.68 0.14
CA VAL A 16 14.09 3.90 -0.10
C VAL A 16 13.21 4.63 -1.12
N ILE A 17 12.93 5.92 -0.92
CA ILE A 17 12.11 6.70 -1.86
C ILE A 17 12.75 6.73 -3.26
N LEU A 18 14.05 7.05 -3.34
CA LEU A 18 14.72 7.23 -4.62
C LEU A 18 14.78 5.93 -5.43
N GLY A 19 15.15 4.81 -4.79
CA GLY A 19 15.26 3.56 -5.51
C GLY A 19 13.89 2.98 -5.89
N VAL A 20 12.85 3.18 -5.08
CA VAL A 20 11.48 2.83 -5.49
C VAL A 20 11.09 3.63 -6.74
N VAL A 21 11.32 4.94 -6.77
CA VAL A 21 11.02 5.79 -7.94
C VAL A 21 11.81 5.36 -9.19
N GLN A 22 13.08 5.01 -9.04
CA GLN A 22 13.92 4.57 -10.16
C GLN A 22 13.48 3.21 -10.72
N LYS A 23 13.14 2.27 -9.83
CA LYS A 23 12.83 0.88 -10.17
C LYS A 23 11.39 0.66 -10.60
N ILE A 24 10.48 1.62 -10.34
CA ILE A 24 9.05 1.44 -10.63
C ILE A 24 8.69 1.46 -12.12
N TRP A 25 9.64 1.77 -13.00
CA TRP A 25 9.48 1.67 -14.45
C TRP A 25 10.33 0.54 -15.06
N GLU A 26 11.15 -0.15 -14.25
CA GLU A 26 11.88 -1.34 -14.68
C GLU A 26 10.95 -2.56 -14.69
N GLY A 27 11.33 -3.65 -15.38
CA GLY A 27 10.53 -4.89 -15.42
C GLY A 27 10.38 -5.56 -14.04
N ASP A 28 9.33 -6.36 -13.88
CA ASP A 28 8.86 -6.86 -12.58
C ASP A 28 9.94 -7.57 -11.76
N ALA A 29 10.78 -8.40 -12.38
CA ALA A 29 11.87 -9.10 -11.68
C ALA A 29 12.89 -8.15 -11.03
N SER A 30 13.28 -7.06 -11.71
CA SER A 30 14.22 -6.06 -11.20
C SER A 30 13.62 -5.24 -10.05
N PHE A 31 12.32 -4.97 -10.14
CA PHE A 31 11.58 -4.25 -9.12
C PHE A 31 11.40 -5.08 -7.84
N LEU A 32 10.97 -6.34 -7.99
CA LEU A 32 10.76 -7.26 -6.88
C LEU A 32 12.08 -7.59 -6.14
N GLY A 33 13.19 -7.75 -6.86
CA GLY A 33 14.51 -7.93 -6.25
C GLY A 33 14.94 -6.72 -5.39
N TYR A 34 14.77 -5.51 -5.91
CA TYR A 34 15.06 -4.29 -5.15
C TYR A 34 14.14 -4.11 -3.94
N LEU A 35 12.86 -4.48 -4.08
CA LEU A 35 11.90 -4.43 -2.97
C LEU A 35 12.33 -5.34 -1.81
N GLY A 36 12.90 -6.50 -2.10
CA GLY A 36 13.51 -7.39 -1.10
C GLY A 36 14.63 -6.69 -0.31
N GLU A 37 15.55 -6.00 -0.98
CA GLU A 37 16.63 -5.23 -0.33
C GLU A 37 16.07 -4.10 0.56
N VAL A 38 15.04 -3.40 0.10
CA VAL A 38 14.34 -2.36 0.89
C VAL A 38 13.75 -2.96 2.16
N PHE A 39 13.11 -4.13 2.07
CA PHE A 39 12.53 -4.80 3.23
C PHE A 39 13.60 -5.16 4.27
N GLU A 40 14.75 -5.68 3.84
CA GLU A 40 15.89 -5.95 4.74
C GLU A 40 16.44 -4.70 5.42
N LEU A 41 16.50 -3.56 4.71
CA LEU A 41 16.94 -2.30 5.29
C LEU A 41 15.95 -1.77 6.34
N LEU A 42 14.66 -1.84 6.05
CA LEU A 42 13.61 -1.33 6.94
C LEU A 42 13.51 -2.13 8.23
N THR A 43 13.74 -3.44 8.20
CA THR A 43 13.69 -4.29 9.41
C THR A 43 14.84 -4.03 10.36
N GLY A 44 15.99 -3.56 9.84
CA GLY A 44 17.10 -3.05 10.64
C GLY A 44 16.76 -1.82 11.50
N LEU A 45 15.61 -1.15 11.25
CA LEU A 45 15.13 -0.07 12.09
C LEU A 45 14.58 -0.60 13.41
N LYS A 46 15.21 -0.17 14.53
CA LYS A 46 14.76 -0.54 15.88
C LYS A 46 13.40 0.02 16.27
N ASN A 47 12.97 1.13 15.66
CA ASN A 47 11.70 1.77 16.00
C ASN A 47 10.57 1.16 15.15
N GLU A 48 9.78 0.32 15.78
CA GLU A 48 8.68 -0.41 15.14
C GLU A 48 7.61 0.52 14.56
N SER A 49 7.14 1.51 15.33
CA SER A 49 6.12 2.47 14.86
C SER A 49 6.57 3.21 13.59
N LYS A 50 7.83 3.64 13.54
CA LYS A 50 8.41 4.26 12.33
C LYS A 50 8.49 3.28 11.17
N ARG A 51 8.90 2.04 11.44
CA ARG A 51 9.01 0.98 10.43
C ARG A 51 7.65 0.67 9.82
N VAL A 52 6.60 0.46 10.63
CA VAL A 52 5.22 0.28 10.19
C VAL A 52 4.75 1.45 9.33
N GLY A 53 4.99 2.69 9.79
CA GLY A 53 4.61 3.89 9.03
C GLY A 53 5.32 4.01 7.67
N ILE A 54 6.55 3.52 7.55
CA ILE A 54 7.27 3.48 6.26
C ILE A 54 6.69 2.40 5.35
N PHE A 55 6.47 1.18 5.87
CA PHE A 55 5.86 0.09 5.10
C PHE A 55 4.48 0.46 4.57
N GLN A 56 3.63 1.09 5.39
CA GLN A 56 2.30 1.50 4.98
C GLN A 56 2.35 2.49 3.80
N LYS A 57 3.25 3.49 3.85
CA LYS A 57 3.43 4.45 2.75
C LYS A 57 4.00 3.78 1.50
N LEU A 58 4.92 2.85 1.68
CA LEU A 58 5.52 2.08 0.60
C LEU A 58 4.48 1.24 -0.13
N PHE A 59 3.70 0.43 0.59
CA PHE A 59 2.63 -0.38 0.00
C PHE A 59 1.58 0.49 -0.70
N LEU A 60 1.20 1.62 -0.08
CA LEU A 60 0.29 2.58 -0.71
C LEU A 60 0.83 3.04 -2.07
N TYR A 61 2.11 3.42 -2.15
CA TYR A 61 2.72 3.86 -3.41
C TYR A 61 2.80 2.72 -4.44
N ILE A 62 3.21 1.53 -4.01
CA ILE A 62 3.36 0.38 -4.90
C ILE A 62 2.01 0.02 -5.53
N PHE A 63 0.96 -0.18 -4.74
CA PHE A 63 -0.35 -0.58 -5.23
C PHE A 63 -1.07 0.54 -6.01
N ASN A 64 -0.70 1.82 -5.82
CA ASN A 64 -1.24 2.91 -6.64
C ASN A 64 -0.58 3.01 -8.02
N VAL A 65 0.67 2.58 -8.16
CA VAL A 65 1.45 2.77 -9.40
C VAL A 65 1.61 1.48 -10.20
N ARG A 66 1.56 0.34 -9.53
CA ARG A 66 1.74 -0.99 -10.13
C ARG A 66 0.49 -1.84 -9.92
N GLU A 67 0.13 -2.60 -10.94
CA GLU A 67 -0.88 -3.66 -10.88
C GLU A 67 -0.29 -4.93 -10.25
N LEU A 68 0.22 -4.81 -9.02
CA LEU A 68 0.75 -5.94 -8.26
C LEU A 68 -0.31 -6.48 -7.31
N GLU A 69 -0.45 -7.80 -7.29
CA GLU A 69 -1.28 -8.47 -6.31
C GLU A 69 -0.60 -8.46 -4.93
N PRO A 70 -1.37 -8.35 -3.83
CA PRO A 70 -0.79 -8.38 -2.49
C PRO A 70 0.01 -9.66 -2.22
N THR A 71 -0.41 -10.77 -2.84
CA THR A 71 0.25 -12.07 -2.74
C THR A 71 1.66 -12.08 -3.32
N GLU A 72 1.93 -11.28 -4.34
CA GLU A 72 3.27 -11.14 -4.91
C GLU A 72 4.21 -10.47 -3.90
N ILE A 73 3.72 -9.47 -3.15
CA ILE A 73 4.48 -8.82 -2.08
C ILE A 73 4.64 -9.73 -0.86
N THR A 74 3.60 -10.45 -0.44
CA THR A 74 3.71 -11.38 0.71
C THR A 74 4.66 -12.53 0.41
N SER A 75 4.73 -12.99 -0.85
CA SER A 75 5.75 -13.98 -1.25
C SER A 75 7.17 -13.45 -1.02
N LEU A 76 7.45 -12.17 -1.28
CA LEU A 76 8.76 -11.58 -1.00
C LEU A 76 9.03 -11.44 0.51
N LEU A 77 8.02 -11.05 1.28
CA LEU A 77 8.13 -10.88 2.74
C LEU A 77 8.33 -12.21 3.46
N SER A 78 7.67 -13.28 3.03
CA SER A 78 7.79 -14.61 3.64
C SER A 78 9.15 -15.28 3.45
N HIS A 79 9.89 -14.94 2.39
CA HIS A 79 11.26 -15.44 2.16
C HIS A 79 12.32 -14.71 2.98
N SER A 80 11.97 -13.51 3.44
CA SER A 80 12.78 -12.75 4.38
C SER A 80 12.40 -13.16 5.80
N ARG A 81 13.27 -12.99 6.80
CA ARG A 81 13.01 -13.40 8.21
C ARG A 81 11.90 -12.57 8.90
N TYR A 82 10.89 -12.10 8.18
CA TYR A 82 10.04 -10.98 8.59
C TYR A 82 8.58 -11.39 8.90
N ASN A 83 8.02 -10.57 9.79
CA ASN A 83 6.85 -10.83 10.64
C ASN A 83 5.53 -10.88 9.85
N ARG A 84 4.62 -11.81 10.22
CA ARG A 84 3.23 -11.93 9.71
C ARG A 84 2.49 -10.58 9.71
N GLU A 85 2.79 -9.71 10.68
CA GLU A 85 2.21 -8.37 10.78
C GLU A 85 2.42 -7.47 9.54
N TYR A 86 3.53 -7.65 8.79
CA TYR A 86 3.78 -6.86 7.59
C TYR A 86 3.07 -7.42 6.35
N GLU A 87 2.82 -8.72 6.32
CA GLU A 87 1.95 -9.34 5.30
C GLU A 87 0.51 -8.84 5.46
N ASP A 88 0.01 -8.82 6.71
CA ASP A 88 -1.30 -8.26 7.05
C ASP A 88 -1.38 -6.77 6.69
N LEU A 89 -0.32 -6.00 6.93
CA LEU A 89 -0.27 -4.58 6.55
C LEU A 89 -0.33 -4.38 5.04
N ALA A 90 0.35 -5.21 4.24
CA ALA A 90 0.28 -5.14 2.78
C ALA A 90 -1.14 -5.47 2.29
N MET A 91 -1.73 -6.56 2.80
CA MET A 91 -3.07 -7.01 2.43
C MET A 91 -4.13 -5.96 2.76
N THR A 92 -4.14 -5.43 3.99
CA THR A 92 -5.10 -4.40 4.42
C THR A 92 -4.94 -3.09 3.64
N THR A 93 -3.72 -2.72 3.24
CA THR A 93 -3.48 -1.53 2.41
C THR A 93 -4.07 -1.70 1.01
N ALA A 94 -3.89 -2.87 0.39
CA ALA A 94 -4.47 -3.16 -0.92
C ALA A 94 -6.01 -3.24 -0.88
N GLU A 95 -6.57 -3.88 0.15
CA GLU A 95 -8.03 -3.93 0.34
C GLU A 95 -8.61 -2.54 0.51
N LYS A 96 -7.94 -1.66 1.26
CA LYS A 96 -8.34 -0.27 1.43
C LYS A 96 -8.37 0.47 0.09
N LEU A 97 -7.30 0.37 -0.72
CA LEU A 97 -7.25 1.00 -2.04
C LEU A 97 -8.34 0.47 -2.98
N ARG A 98 -8.59 -0.85 -2.99
CA ARG A 98 -9.67 -1.44 -3.78
C ARG A 98 -11.05 -0.93 -3.36
N LYS A 99 -11.27 -0.75 -2.05
CA LYS A 99 -12.51 -0.13 -1.53
C LYS A 99 -12.61 1.33 -1.96
N GLU A 100 -11.53 2.11 -1.85
CA GLU A 100 -11.50 3.51 -2.29
C GLU A 100 -11.83 3.66 -3.78
N GLY A 101 -11.27 2.80 -4.64
CA GLY A 101 -11.62 2.77 -6.07
C GLY A 101 -13.10 2.50 -6.31
N LYS A 102 -13.67 1.50 -5.61
CA LYS A 102 -15.11 1.20 -5.69
C LYS A 102 -16.00 2.34 -5.19
N VAL A 103 -15.56 3.10 -4.18
CA VAL A 103 -16.29 4.27 -3.67
C VAL A 103 -16.36 5.35 -4.74
N GLU A 104 -15.25 5.60 -5.43
CA GLU A 104 -15.21 6.57 -6.53
C GLU A 104 -16.08 6.13 -7.72
N ASP A 105 -16.05 4.84 -8.07
CA ASP A 105 -16.95 4.26 -9.07
C ASP A 105 -18.43 4.43 -8.65
N ALA A 106 -18.77 4.15 -7.39
CA ALA A 106 -20.12 4.31 -6.85
C ALA A 106 -20.61 5.76 -7.01
N LYS A 107 -19.76 6.72 -6.65
CA LYS A 107 -20.05 8.16 -6.77
C LYS A 107 -20.26 8.56 -8.22
N ASN A 108 -19.39 8.11 -9.13
CA ASN A 108 -19.51 8.40 -10.56
C ASN A 108 -20.76 7.77 -11.17
N MET A 109 -21.14 6.56 -10.77
CA MET A 109 -22.39 5.93 -11.23
C MET A 109 -23.62 6.76 -10.83
N LEU A 110 -23.70 7.19 -9.57
CA LEU A 110 -24.81 8.01 -9.08
C LEU A 110 -24.86 9.38 -9.78
N LEU A 111 -23.72 10.03 -9.97
CA LEU A 111 -23.62 11.30 -10.71
C LEU A 111 -24.10 11.16 -12.16
N ASN A 112 -23.90 9.99 -12.78
CA ASN A 112 -24.36 9.67 -14.12
C ASN A 112 -25.81 9.11 -14.16
N GLY A 113 -26.55 9.19 -13.05
CA GLY A 113 -27.97 8.86 -12.99
C GLY A 113 -28.29 7.38 -12.76
N ALA A 114 -27.31 6.55 -12.38
CA ALA A 114 -27.59 5.18 -11.96
C ALA A 114 -28.45 5.16 -10.68
N SER A 115 -29.31 4.15 -10.55
CA SER A 115 -30.11 3.99 -9.33
C SER A 115 -29.25 3.49 -8.17
N LEU A 116 -29.62 3.86 -6.94
CA LEU A 116 -28.95 3.36 -5.73
C LEU A 116 -28.91 1.83 -5.68
N GLU A 117 -30.02 1.16 -6.02
CA GLU A 117 -30.09 -0.30 -6.07
C GLU A 117 -29.06 -0.91 -7.02
N PHE A 118 -28.88 -0.30 -8.20
CA PHE A 118 -27.87 -0.75 -9.18
C PHE A 118 -26.45 -0.58 -8.63
N VAL A 119 -26.17 0.56 -8.01
CA VAL A 119 -24.85 0.86 -7.43
C VAL A 119 -24.50 -0.11 -6.31
N LEU A 120 -25.43 -0.37 -5.37
CA LEU A 120 -25.23 -1.35 -4.29
C LEU A 120 -24.92 -2.75 -4.86
N LYS A 121 -25.64 -3.17 -5.90
CA LYS A 121 -25.45 -4.47 -6.56
C LYS A 121 -24.09 -4.60 -7.24
N VAL A 122 -23.63 -3.56 -7.95
CA VAL A 122 -22.37 -3.60 -8.71
C VAL A 122 -21.14 -3.47 -7.80
N THR A 123 -21.19 -2.55 -6.86
CA THR A 123 -20.05 -2.25 -5.97
C THR A 123 -19.92 -3.28 -4.86
N GLY A 124 -21.04 -3.88 -4.45
CA GLY A 124 -21.15 -4.76 -3.29
C GLY A 124 -21.20 -4.00 -1.95
N PHE A 125 -21.35 -2.68 -1.98
CA PHE A 125 -21.54 -1.88 -0.76
C PHE A 125 -22.96 -2.01 -0.21
N THR A 126 -23.07 -1.77 1.08
CA THR A 126 -24.33 -1.47 1.76
C THR A 126 -24.63 0.03 1.69
N GLU A 127 -25.90 0.40 1.89
CA GLU A 127 -26.31 1.80 1.93
C GLU A 127 -25.62 2.56 3.07
N GLN A 128 -25.41 1.92 4.22
CA GLN A 128 -24.72 2.54 5.36
C GLN A 128 -23.25 2.81 5.03
N GLU A 129 -22.55 1.88 4.38
CA GLU A 129 -21.17 2.12 3.94
C GLU A 129 -21.10 3.31 2.98
N LEU A 130 -22.03 3.45 2.02
CA LEU A 130 -22.04 4.61 1.13
C LEU A 130 -22.25 5.94 1.88
N LYS A 131 -23.07 5.96 2.94
CA LYS A 131 -23.24 7.13 3.82
C LYS A 131 -21.97 7.42 4.62
N ASP A 132 -21.35 6.39 5.18
CA ASP A 132 -20.11 6.52 5.95
C ASP A 132 -18.95 7.06 5.09
N TYR A 133 -18.93 6.68 3.80
CA TYR A 133 -18.00 7.21 2.81
C TYR A 133 -18.42 8.59 2.23
N GLY A 134 -19.59 9.12 2.59
CA GLY A 134 -20.08 10.42 2.12
C GLY A 134 -20.43 10.45 0.62
N VAL A 135 -20.82 9.29 0.07
CA VAL A 135 -21.25 9.15 -1.34
C VAL A 135 -22.71 9.59 -1.51
N ILE A 136 -23.55 9.34 -0.50
CA ILE A 136 -24.98 9.68 -0.46
C ILE A 136 -25.37 10.30 0.88
#